data_AF-A0A3M0W8Y3-F1
#
_entry.id   AF-A0A3M0W8Y3-F1
#
_cell.length_a   1.000
_cell.length_b   1.000
_cell.length_c   1.000
_cell.angle_alpha   90.00
_cell.angle_beta   90.00
_cell.angle_gamma   90.00
#
_symmetry.space_group_name_H-M   'P 1'
#
loop_
_entity.id
_entity.type
_entity.pdbx_description
1 polymer ?
#
loop_
_entity_poly.entity_id
_entity_poly.type
_entity_poly.pdbx_seq_one_letter_code
_entity_poly.pdbx_strand_id
1 'polypeptide(L)'
;MPAFFTQNQLRNAVHREALPALERLATNDQLRDRALRRFDDDEPPPYASSPDSDNDEDAVRYHPAMPRPSTAALLERFQDVLNLPLTEEEENRTIAEAGRAYRPGQRYLSEAKAEMNRILDFLGSHYSDARLRAYLQLPEYRQRYDTISRHLVRKRWEKLGVWNSDWGIPGRGYAQPNDDTEDWEWPWDGDNTELDLDTPLGKETVDPVARAVHLRRSLSRGEHAPVPPRSCLTADSSPSQAQSFITSRPWFIIQLEKAEERQRRDRLCNEKDAGYGLDIPYGEIVRDRWIERGDWDDDWMAMFDGKLVVGWKWRHESPSPKPEDLTPLASMEMDFSPSEADALEAIRPRTPSTPPRPLPSPKWDDGPFAQIYLERKAREQRAAEEQGPGSPAAEAPPSQPQPHVRPHRRRKDTASA
;
A
#
# COMPACT_ATOMS: atom_id res chain seq x y z
N MET A 1 8.48 -13.16 -10.63
CA MET A 1 9.64 -14.00 -10.25
C MET A 1 10.37 -14.39 -11.51
N PRO A 2 11.72 -14.24 -11.60
CA PRO A 2 12.45 -14.63 -12.79
C PRO A 2 12.41 -16.16 -12.96
N ALA A 3 12.28 -16.61 -14.20
CA ALA A 3 12.12 -18.02 -14.54
C ALA A 3 13.41 -18.80 -14.19
N PHE A 4 13.27 -19.86 -13.40
CA PHE A 4 14.37 -20.79 -13.11
C PHE A 4 14.91 -21.40 -14.41
N PHE A 5 16.23 -21.60 -14.48
CA PHE A 5 16.88 -22.24 -15.62
C PHE A 5 16.28 -23.62 -15.88
N THR A 6 15.89 -23.87 -17.12
CA THR A 6 15.39 -25.17 -17.55
C THR A 6 16.50 -26.22 -17.54
N GLN A 7 16.16 -27.49 -17.33
CA GLN A 7 17.12 -28.60 -17.33
C GLN A 7 17.96 -28.67 -18.63
N ASN A 8 17.40 -28.21 -19.74
CA ASN A 8 18.12 -28.09 -21.02
C ASN A 8 19.16 -26.98 -21.03
N GLN A 9 18.90 -25.84 -20.36
CA GLN A 9 19.88 -24.76 -20.21
C GLN A 9 21.06 -25.21 -19.35
N LEU A 10 20.80 -25.91 -18.25
CA LEU A 10 21.85 -26.51 -17.42
C LEU A 10 22.69 -27.52 -18.21
N ARG A 11 22.05 -28.42 -18.96
CA ARG A 11 22.76 -29.40 -19.79
C ARG A 11 23.61 -28.74 -20.88
N ASN A 12 23.09 -27.68 -21.49
CA ASN A 12 23.83 -26.91 -22.49
C ASN A 12 25.02 -26.17 -21.90
N ALA A 13 24.88 -25.56 -20.72
CA ALA A 13 25.99 -24.89 -20.02
C ALA A 13 27.11 -25.88 -19.67
N VAL A 14 26.76 -27.07 -19.15
CA VAL A 14 27.75 -28.12 -18.85
C VAL A 14 28.51 -28.54 -20.12
N HIS A 15 27.80 -28.80 -21.22
CA HIS A 15 28.45 -29.27 -22.45
C HIS A 15 29.23 -28.19 -23.21
N ARG A 16 28.74 -26.94 -23.22
CA ARG A 16 29.35 -25.87 -24.02
C ARG A 16 30.44 -25.09 -23.29
N GLU A 17 30.35 -25.00 -21.96
CA GLU A 17 31.24 -24.14 -21.19
C GLU A 17 32.13 -24.96 -20.26
N ALA A 18 31.53 -25.80 -19.40
CA ALA A 18 32.29 -26.52 -18.39
C ALA A 18 33.23 -27.58 -18.98
N LEU A 19 32.74 -28.43 -19.90
CA LEU A 19 33.58 -29.48 -20.49
C LEU A 19 34.78 -28.92 -21.29
N PRO A 20 34.62 -27.93 -22.18
CA PRO A 20 35.77 -27.36 -22.91
C PRO A 20 36.74 -26.58 -22.02
N ALA A 21 36.26 -26.03 -20.90
CA ALA A 21 37.14 -25.39 -19.92
C ALA A 21 37.99 -26.44 -19.17
N LEU A 22 37.38 -27.56 -18.76
CA LEU A 22 38.08 -28.68 -18.15
C LEU A 22 39.09 -29.32 -19.10
N GLU A 23 38.74 -29.47 -20.38
CA GLU A 23 39.64 -30.01 -21.40
C GLU A 23 40.84 -29.07 -21.66
N ARG A 24 40.63 -27.75 -21.68
CA ARG A 24 41.71 -26.75 -21.74
C ARG A 24 42.62 -26.78 -20.51
N LEU A 25 42.06 -27.06 -19.33
CA LEU A 25 42.83 -27.23 -18.09
C LEU A 25 43.63 -28.53 -18.09
N ALA A 26 43.05 -29.62 -18.61
CA ALA A 26 43.71 -30.92 -18.70
C ALA A 26 44.86 -30.95 -19.72
N THR A 27 44.72 -30.20 -20.82
CA THR A 27 45.71 -30.14 -21.91
C THR A 27 46.83 -29.12 -21.69
N ASN A 28 46.69 -28.23 -20.70
CA ASN A 28 47.68 -27.20 -20.41
C ASN A 28 48.31 -27.40 -19.02
N ASP A 29 49.46 -28.07 -18.99
CA ASP A 29 50.19 -28.41 -17.76
C ASP A 29 50.52 -27.17 -16.91
N GLN A 30 50.77 -26.00 -17.50
CA GLN A 30 51.04 -24.78 -16.74
C GLN A 30 49.80 -24.24 -15.99
N LEU A 31 48.62 -24.35 -16.60
CA LEU A 31 47.36 -23.98 -15.94
C LEU A 31 46.97 -25.00 -14.87
N ARG A 32 47.23 -26.29 -15.14
CA ARG A 32 47.01 -27.36 -14.17
C ARG A 32 47.91 -27.21 -12.94
N ASP A 33 49.20 -26.97 -13.14
CA ASP A 33 50.16 -26.77 -12.04
C ASP A 33 49.86 -25.50 -11.23
N ARG A 34 49.42 -24.42 -11.88
CA ARG A 34 48.97 -23.20 -11.19
C ARG A 34 47.70 -23.43 -10.36
N ALA A 35 46.78 -24.25 -10.85
CA ALA A 35 45.55 -24.59 -10.12
C ALA A 35 45.84 -25.51 -8.93
N LEU A 36 46.75 -26.48 -9.07
CA LEU A 36 47.13 -27.42 -8.03
C LEU A 36 47.97 -26.77 -6.91
N ARG A 37 48.89 -25.86 -7.23
CA ARG A 37 49.66 -25.11 -6.22
C ARG A 37 48.78 -24.33 -5.24
N ARG A 38 47.58 -23.92 -5.67
CA ARG A 38 46.63 -23.20 -4.82
C ARG A 38 46.00 -24.08 -3.72
N PHE A 39 46.12 -25.40 -3.81
CA PHE A 39 45.58 -26.37 -2.86
C PHE A 39 46.66 -27.11 -2.06
N ASP A 40 47.90 -27.18 -2.58
CA ASP A 40 49.02 -27.87 -1.91
C ASP A 40 49.86 -26.94 -1.01
N ASP A 41 49.73 -25.61 -1.13
CA ASP A 41 50.36 -24.65 -0.22
C ASP A 41 49.50 -24.48 1.05
N ASP A 42 49.96 -25.03 2.18
CA ASP A 42 49.29 -25.08 3.50
C ASP A 42 49.10 -23.70 4.19
N GLU A 43 49.51 -22.62 3.55
CA GLU A 43 49.28 -21.26 4.05
C GLU A 43 48.36 -20.53 3.05
N PRO A 44 47.08 -20.28 3.41
CA PRO A 44 46.22 -19.48 2.56
C PRO A 44 46.90 -18.12 2.34
N PRO A 45 46.90 -17.58 1.10
CA PRO A 45 47.51 -16.29 0.85
C PRO A 45 46.93 -15.28 1.82
N PRO A 46 47.76 -14.37 2.39
CA PRO A 46 47.25 -13.34 3.26
C PRO A 46 46.12 -12.64 2.53
N TYR A 47 44.95 -12.56 3.16
CA TYR A 47 43.79 -11.84 2.66
C TYR A 47 44.18 -10.35 2.54
N ALA A 48 44.87 -10.02 1.45
CA ALA A 48 44.89 -8.69 0.90
C ALA A 48 43.52 -8.56 0.24
N SER A 49 42.66 -7.75 0.85
CA SER A 49 41.40 -7.33 0.29
C SER A 49 41.68 -6.68 -1.06
N SER A 50 41.66 -7.49 -2.12
CA SER A 50 41.69 -7.02 -3.48
C SER A 50 40.39 -6.24 -3.69
N PRO A 51 40.44 -4.95 -4.06
CA PRO A 51 39.25 -4.12 -4.23
C PRO A 51 38.39 -4.51 -5.46
N ASP A 52 38.61 -5.69 -6.04
CA ASP A 52 38.16 -6.07 -7.38
C ASP A 52 37.45 -7.44 -7.44
N SER A 53 36.88 -7.95 -6.35
CA SER A 53 35.93 -9.07 -6.45
C SER A 53 34.99 -9.10 -5.27
N ASP A 54 33.70 -9.25 -5.59
CA ASP A 54 32.56 -9.53 -4.71
C ASP A 54 31.82 -8.29 -4.17
N ASN A 55 31.29 -7.47 -5.09
CA ASN A 55 29.83 -7.37 -5.26
C ASN A 55 29.49 -6.59 -6.55
N ASP A 56 29.43 -7.27 -7.69
CA ASP A 56 28.95 -6.72 -8.97
C ASP A 56 27.43 -6.44 -9.02
N GLU A 57 26.79 -6.24 -7.85
CA GLU A 57 25.44 -5.68 -7.73
C GLU A 57 25.39 -4.41 -6.83
N ASP A 58 26.45 -4.09 -6.08
CA ASP A 58 26.54 -2.85 -5.27
C ASP A 58 27.45 -1.78 -5.88
N ALA A 59 28.06 -2.05 -7.03
CA ALA A 59 28.81 -1.07 -7.81
C ALA A 59 27.90 -0.17 -8.68
N VAL A 60 26.73 0.22 -8.18
CA VAL A 60 26.15 1.52 -8.56
C VAL A 60 27.11 2.55 -8.01
N ARG A 61 28.12 2.88 -8.82
CA ARG A 61 29.13 3.90 -8.58
C ARG A 61 28.52 5.03 -7.76
N TYR A 62 28.97 5.15 -6.51
CA TYR A 62 28.96 6.41 -5.79
C TYR A 62 29.83 7.38 -6.61
N HIS A 63 29.27 7.91 -7.69
CA HIS A 63 29.74 9.15 -8.27
C HIS A 63 29.76 10.16 -7.12
N PRO A 64 30.85 10.93 -6.96
CA PRO A 64 30.91 11.97 -5.96
C PRO A 64 29.62 12.77 -6.08
N ALA A 65 28.91 12.95 -4.96
CA ALA A 65 27.59 13.54 -4.90
C ALA A 65 27.59 14.91 -5.58
N MET A 66 27.42 14.92 -6.91
CA MET A 66 27.18 16.12 -7.67
C MET A 66 25.93 16.71 -7.03
N PRO A 67 25.93 18.02 -6.72
CA PRO A 67 24.77 18.67 -6.16
C PRO A 67 23.57 18.31 -7.03
N ARG A 68 22.61 17.54 -6.47
CA ARG A 68 21.41 17.18 -7.21
C ARG A 68 20.68 18.49 -7.50
N PRO A 69 20.44 18.83 -8.78
CA PRO A 69 19.64 20.01 -9.10
C PRO A 69 18.28 19.87 -8.42
N SER A 70 17.73 20.98 -7.94
CA SER A 70 16.40 20.97 -7.35
C SER A 70 15.37 20.50 -8.39
N THR A 71 14.26 19.91 -7.95
CA THR A 71 13.16 19.50 -8.83
C THR A 71 12.70 20.65 -9.73
N ALA A 72 12.63 21.88 -9.19
CA ALA A 72 12.28 23.07 -9.97
C ALA A 72 13.29 23.35 -11.10
N ALA A 73 14.59 23.27 -10.82
CA ALA A 73 15.63 23.47 -11.83
C ALA A 73 15.60 22.37 -12.91
N LEU A 74 15.30 21.13 -12.54
CA LEU A 74 15.11 20.03 -13.50
C LEU A 74 13.89 20.26 -14.40
N LEU A 75 12.75 20.65 -13.80
CA LEU A 75 11.52 20.93 -14.56
C LEU A 75 11.69 22.10 -15.52
N GLU A 76 12.43 23.14 -15.13
CA GLU A 76 12.79 24.27 -16.00
C GLU A 76 13.72 23.84 -17.12
N ARG A 77 14.80 23.11 -16.80
CA ARG A 77 15.79 22.62 -17.79
C ARG A 77 15.16 21.75 -18.86
N PHE A 78 14.19 20.91 -18.50
CA PHE A 78 13.57 19.95 -19.41
C PHE A 78 12.13 20.33 -19.81
N GLN A 79 11.77 21.61 -19.65
CA GLN A 79 10.42 22.08 -19.93
C GLN A 79 9.96 21.76 -21.36
N ASP A 80 10.83 21.95 -22.35
CA ASP A 80 10.51 21.67 -23.76
C ASP A 80 10.18 20.20 -23.99
N VAL A 81 10.98 19.28 -23.44
CA VAL A 81 10.77 17.82 -23.55
C VAL A 81 9.49 17.39 -22.85
N LEU A 82 9.24 17.95 -21.67
CA LEU A 82 8.05 17.66 -20.87
C LEU A 82 6.78 18.22 -21.51
N ASN A 83 6.85 19.27 -22.31
CA ASN A 83 5.70 19.91 -22.95
C ASN A 83 5.28 19.25 -24.27
N LEU A 84 6.14 18.45 -24.92
CA LEU A 84 5.78 17.75 -26.17
C LEU A 84 4.53 16.87 -25.98
N PRO A 85 3.58 16.82 -26.93
CA PRO A 85 2.43 15.91 -26.86
C PRO A 85 2.84 14.45 -26.61
N LEU A 86 1.92 13.62 -26.09
CA LEU A 86 2.19 12.19 -25.96
C LEU A 86 2.33 11.54 -27.34
N THR A 87 3.30 10.65 -27.47
CA THR A 87 3.44 9.76 -28.62
C THR A 87 2.43 8.62 -28.52
N GLU A 88 2.10 7.96 -29.64
CA GLU A 88 1.15 6.84 -29.68
C GLU A 88 1.53 5.71 -28.70
N GLU A 89 2.83 5.43 -28.54
CA GLU A 89 3.31 4.43 -27.57
C GLU A 89 3.09 4.87 -26.11
N GLU A 90 3.29 6.16 -25.81
CA GLU A 90 3.02 6.72 -24.49
C GLU A 90 1.52 6.78 -24.20
N GLU A 91 0.69 7.04 -25.22
CA GLU A 91 -0.76 6.96 -25.11
C GLU A 91 -1.21 5.54 -24.78
N ASN A 92 -0.71 4.53 -25.49
CA ASN A 92 -1.04 3.13 -25.20
C ASN A 92 -0.62 2.73 -23.78
N ARG A 93 0.55 3.20 -23.30
CA ARG A 93 0.97 3.00 -21.90
C ARG A 93 0.07 3.73 -20.90
N THR A 94 -0.35 4.95 -21.24
CA THR A 94 -1.29 5.74 -20.42
C THR A 94 -2.65 5.04 -20.34
N ILE A 95 -3.15 4.50 -21.45
CA ILE A 95 -4.39 3.70 -21.51
C ILE A 95 -4.27 2.48 -20.60
N ALA A 96 -3.17 1.72 -20.71
CA ALA A 96 -2.96 0.54 -19.87
C ALA A 96 -2.88 0.87 -18.36
N GLU A 97 -2.25 1.99 -18.00
CA GLU A 97 -2.14 2.43 -16.60
C GLU A 97 -3.47 2.97 -16.06
N ALA A 98 -4.14 3.85 -16.81
CA ALA A 98 -5.45 4.38 -16.45
C ALA A 98 -6.55 3.30 -16.47
N GLY A 99 -6.37 2.25 -17.27
CA GLY A 99 -7.20 1.04 -17.29
C GLY A 99 -7.30 0.38 -15.92
N ARG A 100 -6.21 0.37 -15.14
CA ARG A 100 -6.23 -0.14 -13.77
C ARG A 100 -7.08 0.73 -12.84
N ALA A 101 -7.06 2.05 -13.03
CA ALA A 101 -7.87 2.96 -12.25
C ALA A 101 -9.36 2.79 -12.58
N TYR A 102 -9.69 2.54 -13.86
CA TYR A 102 -11.07 2.33 -14.30
C TYR A 102 -11.75 1.13 -13.63
N ARG A 103 -10.99 0.08 -13.27
CA ARG A 103 -11.57 -1.15 -12.70
C ARG A 103 -12.28 -0.90 -11.36
N PRO A 104 -13.52 -1.41 -11.19
CA PRO A 104 -14.27 -1.22 -9.96
C PRO A 104 -13.55 -1.84 -8.76
N GLY A 105 -12.94 -3.02 -8.91
CA GLY A 105 -12.20 -3.65 -7.82
C GLY A 105 -11.08 -2.79 -7.24
N GLN A 106 -10.27 -2.16 -8.10
CA GLN A 106 -9.18 -1.29 -7.65
C GLN A 106 -9.71 -0.05 -6.91
N ARG A 107 -10.83 0.50 -7.39
CA ARG A 107 -11.51 1.62 -6.73
C ARG A 107 -12.11 1.20 -5.39
N TYR A 108 -12.77 0.04 -5.34
CA TYR A 108 -13.32 -0.55 -4.12
C TYR A 108 -12.23 -0.76 -3.07
N LEU A 109 -11.10 -1.38 -3.42
CA LEU A 109 -10.00 -1.63 -2.50
C LEU A 109 -9.45 -0.32 -1.90
N SER A 110 -9.34 0.73 -2.71
CA SER A 110 -8.87 2.04 -2.24
C SER A 110 -9.86 2.66 -1.22
N GLU A 111 -11.17 2.56 -1.49
CA GLU A 111 -12.19 3.07 -0.57
C GLU A 111 -12.35 2.21 0.68
N ALA A 112 -12.40 0.88 0.56
CA ALA A 112 -12.52 -0.04 1.68
C ALA A 112 -11.36 0.14 2.68
N LYS A 113 -10.17 0.46 2.17
CA LYS A 113 -8.99 0.79 2.99
C LYS A 113 -9.14 2.14 3.72
N ALA A 114 -9.70 3.15 3.06
CA ALA A 114 -10.03 4.42 3.70
C ALA A 114 -11.14 4.26 4.76
N GLU A 115 -12.16 3.44 4.49
CA GLU A 115 -13.19 3.09 5.47
C GLU A 115 -12.59 2.37 6.68
N MET A 116 -11.69 1.41 6.45
CA MET A 116 -11.00 0.69 7.53
C MET A 116 -10.30 1.68 8.48
N ASN A 117 -9.61 2.69 7.94
CA ASN A 117 -9.01 3.74 8.75
C ASN A 117 -10.04 4.57 9.49
N ARG A 118 -11.12 4.99 8.82
CA ARG A 118 -12.18 5.76 9.50
C ARG A 118 -12.76 4.97 10.67
N ILE A 119 -12.90 3.65 10.54
CA ILE A 119 -13.32 2.77 11.62
C ILE A 119 -12.25 2.73 12.73
N LEU A 120 -10.97 2.59 12.40
CA LEU A 120 -9.89 2.59 13.40
C LEU A 120 -9.79 3.92 14.17
N ASP A 121 -9.92 5.06 13.50
CA ASP A 121 -9.94 6.39 14.11
C ASP A 121 -11.18 6.57 15.00
N PHE A 122 -12.33 6.09 14.53
CA PHE A 122 -13.57 6.05 15.29
C PHE A 122 -13.42 5.23 16.57
N LEU A 123 -12.74 4.09 16.52
CA LEU A 123 -12.45 3.25 17.70
C LEU A 123 -11.49 3.91 18.67
N GLY A 124 -10.48 4.63 18.17
CA GLY A 124 -9.60 5.43 19.01
C GLY A 124 -10.40 6.48 19.80
N SER A 125 -11.38 7.11 19.15
CA SER A 125 -12.26 8.11 19.77
C SER A 125 -13.27 7.50 20.73
N HIS A 126 -13.72 6.26 20.46
CA HIS A 126 -14.68 5.51 21.28
C HIS A 126 -14.02 4.46 22.15
N TYR A 127 -12.75 4.69 22.52
CA TYR A 127 -11.96 3.67 23.19
C TYR A 127 -12.63 3.18 24.48
N SER A 128 -13.41 3.99 25.18
CA SER A 128 -14.12 3.62 26.41
C SER A 128 -15.23 2.56 26.22
N ASP A 129 -15.72 2.32 25.00
CA ASP A 129 -16.76 1.32 24.74
C ASP A 129 -16.16 -0.09 24.74
N ALA A 130 -16.35 -0.80 25.86
CA ALA A 130 -15.87 -2.15 26.05
C ALA A 130 -16.51 -3.16 25.08
N ARG A 131 -17.76 -2.94 24.66
CA ARG A 131 -18.49 -3.85 23.76
C ARG A 131 -17.94 -3.73 22.34
N LEU A 132 -17.81 -2.49 21.85
CA LEU A 132 -17.25 -2.20 20.54
C LEU A 132 -15.80 -2.69 20.43
N ARG A 133 -15.00 -2.45 21.49
CA ARG A 133 -13.63 -2.94 21.57
C ARG A 133 -13.57 -4.47 21.55
N ALA A 134 -14.39 -5.14 22.36
CA ALA A 134 -14.44 -6.60 22.39
C ALA A 134 -14.88 -7.18 21.03
N TYR A 135 -15.77 -6.50 20.31
CA TYR A 135 -16.20 -6.91 18.99
C TYR A 135 -15.08 -6.78 17.93
N LEU A 136 -14.24 -5.75 17.99
CA LEU A 136 -13.24 -5.45 16.95
C LEU A 136 -11.78 -5.78 17.31
N GLN A 137 -11.52 -6.38 18.48
CA GLN A 137 -10.18 -6.84 18.89
C GLN A 137 -10.02 -8.37 18.96
N LEU A 138 -11.03 -9.14 18.53
CA LEU A 138 -10.91 -10.60 18.44
C LEU A 138 -9.92 -11.04 17.36
N PRO A 139 -9.35 -12.25 17.41
CA PRO A 139 -8.32 -12.71 16.45
C PRO A 139 -8.72 -12.58 14.98
N GLU A 140 -10.02 -12.61 14.69
CA GLU A 140 -10.62 -12.46 13.37
C GLU A 140 -11.07 -11.02 13.06
N TYR A 141 -10.55 -10.03 13.79
CA TYR A 141 -10.94 -8.62 13.65
C TYR A 141 -10.88 -8.14 12.21
N ARG A 142 -9.88 -8.57 11.45
CA ARG A 142 -9.67 -8.17 10.06
C ARG A 142 -10.88 -8.50 9.19
N GLN A 143 -11.46 -9.70 9.32
CA GLN A 143 -12.65 -10.09 8.55
C GLN A 143 -13.87 -9.23 8.90
N ARG A 144 -13.97 -8.78 10.16
CA ARG A 144 -15.02 -7.85 10.60
C ARG A 144 -14.82 -6.47 9.98
N TYR A 145 -13.60 -5.93 10.01
CA TYR A 145 -13.30 -4.67 9.35
C TYR A 145 -13.58 -4.75 7.86
N ASP A 146 -13.14 -5.81 7.18
CA ASP A 146 -13.37 -5.98 5.74
C ASP A 146 -14.87 -6.00 5.42
N THR A 147 -15.68 -6.70 6.22
CA THR A 147 -17.14 -6.76 6.02
C THR A 147 -17.84 -5.42 6.34
N ILE A 148 -17.42 -4.72 7.39
CA ILE A 148 -17.94 -3.39 7.75
C ILE A 148 -17.55 -2.36 6.67
N SER A 149 -16.29 -2.35 6.22
CA SER A 149 -15.83 -1.51 5.12
C SER A 149 -16.61 -1.78 3.84
N ARG A 150 -16.81 -3.07 3.49
CA ARG A 150 -17.64 -3.48 2.34
C ARG A 150 -19.04 -2.87 2.42
N HIS A 151 -19.67 -2.96 3.59
CA HIS A 151 -21.00 -2.41 3.84
C HIS A 151 -21.06 -0.89 3.60
N LEU A 152 -20.12 -0.13 4.15
CA LEU A 152 -20.08 1.32 4.01
C LEU A 152 -19.81 1.74 2.56
N VAL A 153 -18.93 1.03 1.85
CA VAL A 153 -18.67 1.26 0.42
C VAL A 153 -19.91 0.93 -0.42
N ARG A 154 -20.53 -0.23 -0.19
CA ARG A 154 -21.75 -0.65 -0.89
C ARG A 154 -22.84 0.40 -0.78
N LYS A 155 -23.19 0.84 0.43
CA LYS A 155 -24.24 1.86 0.65
C LYS A 155 -23.98 3.14 -0.14
N ARG A 156 -22.73 3.59 -0.19
CA ARG A 156 -22.32 4.76 -0.98
C ARG A 156 -22.46 4.52 -2.48
N TRP A 157 -22.01 3.36 -2.96
CA TRP A 157 -22.02 3.02 -4.38
C TRP A 157 -23.44 2.73 -4.90
N GLU A 158 -24.32 2.18 -4.05
CA GLU A 158 -25.75 2.05 -4.33
C GLU A 158 -26.40 3.42 -4.51
N LYS A 159 -26.12 4.40 -3.62
CA LYS A 159 -26.60 5.79 -3.77
C LYS A 159 -26.10 6.48 -5.05
N LEU A 160 -24.95 6.04 -5.56
CA LEU A 160 -24.36 6.54 -6.80
C LEU A 160 -24.91 5.83 -8.05
N GLY A 161 -25.58 4.70 -7.90
CA GLY A 161 -26.05 3.85 -8.99
C GLY A 161 -24.93 3.05 -9.68
N VAL A 162 -23.79 2.84 -9.00
CA VAL A 162 -22.62 2.14 -9.56
C VAL A 162 -22.36 0.77 -8.94
N TRP A 163 -23.16 0.38 -7.93
CA TRP A 163 -23.02 -0.91 -7.27
C TRP A 163 -23.52 -2.05 -8.15
N ASN A 164 -22.75 -3.12 -8.24
CA ASN A 164 -23.19 -4.38 -8.83
C ASN A 164 -23.55 -5.38 -7.71
N SER A 165 -24.77 -5.93 -7.76
CA SER A 165 -25.25 -6.91 -6.77
C SER A 165 -24.46 -8.22 -6.76
N ASP A 166 -23.76 -8.52 -7.85
CA ASP A 166 -23.04 -9.79 -8.01
C ASP A 166 -21.67 -9.77 -7.33
N TRP A 167 -21.16 -8.59 -6.97
CA TRP A 167 -19.90 -8.45 -6.24
C TRP A 167 -20.01 -8.99 -4.81
N GLY A 168 -19.07 -9.88 -4.47
CA GLY A 168 -18.99 -10.58 -3.20
C GLY A 168 -18.50 -9.73 -2.03
N ILE A 169 -17.88 -10.41 -1.06
CA ILE A 169 -17.30 -9.83 0.15
C ILE A 169 -15.82 -10.21 0.19
N PRO A 170 -14.94 -9.35 -0.36
CA PRO A 170 -13.51 -9.60 -0.34
C PRO A 170 -12.98 -9.75 1.09
N GLY A 171 -12.11 -10.73 1.33
CA GLY A 171 -11.44 -10.93 2.63
C GLY A 171 -12.21 -11.76 3.66
N ARG A 172 -13.41 -12.28 3.35
CA ARG A 172 -14.11 -13.22 4.24
C ARG A 172 -13.38 -14.56 4.34
N GLY A 173 -13.58 -15.28 5.46
CA GLY A 173 -12.85 -16.52 5.75
C GLY A 173 -13.06 -17.69 4.77
N TYR A 174 -14.17 -17.70 4.01
CA TYR A 174 -14.44 -18.69 2.96
C TYR A 174 -14.60 -17.94 1.63
N ALA A 175 -13.55 -17.94 0.80
CA ALA A 175 -13.56 -17.24 -0.48
C ALA A 175 -14.59 -17.86 -1.43
N GLN A 176 -15.43 -17.01 -2.02
CA GLN A 176 -16.28 -17.33 -3.16
C GLN A 176 -15.69 -16.73 -4.43
N PRO A 177 -16.02 -17.24 -5.64
CA PRO A 177 -15.47 -16.72 -6.88
C PRO A 177 -15.70 -15.22 -7.08
N ASN A 178 -16.86 -14.71 -6.65
CA ASN A 178 -17.19 -13.29 -6.75
C ASN A 178 -16.53 -12.40 -5.70
N ASP A 179 -15.69 -12.94 -4.81
CA ASP A 179 -14.89 -12.16 -3.86
C ASP A 179 -13.61 -11.60 -4.48
N ASP A 180 -13.21 -12.11 -5.65
CA ASP A 180 -12.01 -11.61 -6.33
C ASP A 180 -12.29 -10.26 -6.98
N THR A 181 -11.77 -9.20 -6.36
CA THR A 181 -11.91 -7.84 -6.86
C THR A 181 -11.22 -7.63 -8.21
N GLU A 182 -10.23 -8.45 -8.58
CA GLU A 182 -9.54 -8.31 -9.87
C GLU A 182 -10.46 -8.63 -11.06
N ASP A 183 -11.45 -9.50 -10.82
CA ASP A 183 -12.45 -9.97 -11.79
C ASP A 183 -13.74 -9.14 -11.76
N TRP A 184 -13.82 -8.11 -10.91
CA TRP A 184 -15.00 -7.25 -10.86
C TRP A 184 -15.09 -6.36 -12.09
N GLU A 185 -16.25 -6.38 -12.73
CA GLU A 185 -16.61 -5.51 -13.85
C GLU A 185 -17.79 -4.60 -13.49
N TRP A 186 -17.86 -3.43 -14.13
CA TRP A 186 -18.98 -2.53 -13.93
C TRP A 186 -20.27 -3.15 -14.47
N PRO A 187 -21.43 -2.88 -13.86
CA PRO A 187 -22.68 -3.54 -14.24
C PRO A 187 -23.16 -3.21 -15.66
N TRP A 188 -22.62 -2.16 -16.29
CA TRP A 188 -22.92 -1.75 -17.66
C TRP A 188 -21.84 -2.11 -18.68
N ASP A 189 -20.71 -2.68 -18.25
CA ASP A 189 -19.69 -3.15 -19.20
C ASP A 189 -20.13 -4.44 -19.92
N GLY A 190 -21.26 -4.99 -19.48
CA GLY A 190 -22.00 -6.04 -20.16
C GLY A 190 -21.41 -7.40 -19.88
N ASP A 191 -22.30 -8.38 -19.78
CA ASP A 191 -21.95 -9.77 -19.92
C ASP A 191 -21.52 -9.95 -21.39
N ASN A 192 -20.21 -9.88 -21.67
CA ASN A 192 -19.62 -10.41 -22.91
C ASN A 192 -19.77 -11.95 -22.96
N THR A 193 -20.82 -12.50 -22.34
CA THR A 193 -21.33 -13.84 -22.59
C THR A 193 -21.60 -13.96 -24.08
N GLU A 194 -20.75 -14.77 -24.71
CA GLU A 194 -20.63 -14.98 -26.15
C GLU A 194 -19.96 -13.82 -26.91
N LEU A 195 -18.76 -13.44 -26.47
CA LEU A 195 -17.67 -13.24 -27.43
C LEU A 195 -17.52 -14.52 -28.24
N ASP A 196 -18.27 -14.59 -29.33
CA ASP A 196 -18.12 -15.54 -30.42
C ASP A 196 -16.62 -15.58 -30.75
N LEU A 197 -15.95 -16.69 -30.41
CA LEU A 197 -14.49 -16.84 -30.52
C LEU A 197 -13.98 -16.63 -31.96
N ASP A 198 -14.90 -16.58 -32.93
CA ASP A 198 -14.68 -16.32 -34.34
C ASP A 198 -14.86 -14.84 -34.75
N THR A 199 -15.27 -13.94 -33.83
CA THR A 199 -15.25 -12.50 -34.10
C THR A 199 -13.84 -11.98 -33.85
N PRO A 200 -13.06 -11.63 -34.89
CA PRO A 200 -11.77 -11.02 -34.70
C PRO A 200 -11.92 -9.80 -33.79
N LEU A 201 -10.97 -9.64 -32.87
CA LEU A 201 -10.77 -8.60 -31.85
C LEU A 201 -10.90 -7.14 -32.37
N GLY A 202 -12.00 -6.82 -33.06
CA GLY A 202 -12.01 -5.85 -34.16
C GLY A 202 -13.33 -5.11 -34.35
N LYS A 203 -14.22 -5.10 -33.35
CA LYS A 203 -15.31 -4.13 -33.27
C LYS A 203 -15.31 -3.43 -31.91
N GLU A 204 -14.47 -2.40 -31.84
CA GLU A 204 -14.68 -1.12 -31.15
C GLU A 204 -15.85 -1.04 -30.14
N THR A 205 -15.82 -1.83 -29.06
CA THR A 205 -16.18 -1.25 -27.77
C THR A 205 -15.04 -0.30 -27.45
N VAL A 206 -15.15 0.94 -27.94
CA VAL A 206 -14.11 1.94 -27.74
C VAL A 206 -13.84 2.00 -26.25
N ASP A 207 -12.67 1.54 -25.81
CA ASP A 207 -12.33 1.46 -24.39
C ASP A 207 -12.60 2.83 -23.76
N PRO A 208 -13.46 2.94 -22.73
CA PRO A 208 -13.78 4.22 -22.11
C PRO A 208 -12.52 4.98 -21.68
N VAL A 209 -11.47 4.26 -21.30
CA VAL A 209 -10.17 4.83 -20.96
C VAL A 209 -9.46 5.36 -22.20
N ALA A 210 -9.43 4.60 -23.29
CA ALA A 210 -8.87 5.07 -24.56
C ALA A 210 -9.58 6.34 -25.05
N ARG A 211 -10.92 6.42 -24.94
CA ARG A 211 -11.66 7.66 -25.24
C ARG A 211 -11.19 8.82 -24.35
N ALA A 212 -11.06 8.59 -23.05
CA ALA A 212 -10.62 9.61 -22.12
C ALA A 212 -9.19 10.11 -22.41
N VAL A 213 -8.28 9.22 -22.79
CA VAL A 213 -6.91 9.56 -23.23
C VAL A 213 -6.93 10.33 -24.54
N HIS A 214 -7.68 9.85 -25.55
CA HIS A 214 -7.76 10.51 -26.86
C HIS A 214 -8.34 11.93 -26.80
N LEU A 215 -9.31 12.18 -25.91
CA LEU A 215 -9.84 13.53 -25.66
C LEU A 215 -8.78 14.50 -25.13
N ARG A 216 -7.65 13.99 -24.64
CA ARG A 216 -6.54 14.76 -24.05
C ARG A 216 -5.29 14.80 -24.93
N ARG A 217 -5.29 14.12 -26.09
CA ARG A 217 -4.14 14.03 -27.02
C ARG A 217 -3.57 15.41 -27.43
N SER A 218 -4.44 16.40 -27.61
CA SER A 218 -4.04 17.75 -28.04
C SER A 218 -3.74 18.71 -26.89
N LEU A 219 -3.80 18.26 -25.64
CA LEU A 219 -3.57 19.12 -24.48
C LEU A 219 -2.07 19.27 -24.19
N SER A 220 -1.68 20.48 -23.89
CA SER A 220 -0.35 20.78 -23.38
C SER A 220 -0.17 20.22 -21.96
N ARG A 221 1.07 20.04 -21.52
CA ARG A 221 1.35 19.62 -20.14
C ARG A 221 0.69 20.59 -19.15
N GLY A 222 -0.10 20.05 -18.23
CA GLY A 222 -0.82 20.83 -17.21
C GLY A 222 -2.12 21.47 -17.69
N GLU A 223 -2.40 21.44 -19.00
CA GLU A 223 -3.69 21.84 -19.55
C GLU A 223 -4.76 20.80 -19.17
N HIS A 224 -5.99 21.29 -18.95
CA HIS A 224 -7.11 20.49 -18.50
C HIS A 224 -8.26 20.61 -19.49
N ALA A 225 -8.69 19.48 -20.04
CA ALA A 225 -9.98 19.44 -20.72
C ALA A 225 -11.08 19.54 -19.65
N PRO A 226 -11.95 20.56 -19.69
CA PRO A 226 -13.04 20.67 -18.73
C PRO A 226 -13.92 19.43 -18.83
N VAL A 227 -13.96 18.67 -17.75
CA VAL A 227 -14.79 17.47 -17.66
C VAL A 227 -16.16 17.91 -17.16
N PRO A 228 -17.23 17.79 -17.97
CA PRO A 228 -18.54 18.26 -17.55
C PRO A 228 -18.97 17.47 -16.32
N PRO A 229 -19.42 18.16 -15.25
CA PRO A 229 -19.94 17.47 -14.09
C PRO A 229 -21.15 16.61 -14.45
N ARG A 230 -21.23 15.44 -13.85
CA ARG A 230 -22.32 14.47 -14.02
C ARG A 230 -22.86 14.07 -12.65
N SER A 231 -24.18 14.10 -12.54
CA SER A 231 -24.93 13.61 -11.39
C SER A 231 -24.84 12.09 -11.26
N CYS A 232 -25.49 11.51 -10.25
CA CYS A 232 -25.60 10.06 -10.09
C CYS A 232 -26.21 9.38 -11.33
N LEU A 233 -25.89 8.10 -11.49
CA LEU A 233 -26.52 7.26 -12.50
C LEU A 233 -27.95 6.92 -12.07
N THR A 234 -28.85 6.96 -13.05
CA THR A 234 -30.23 6.51 -12.92
C THR A 234 -30.39 5.12 -13.53
N ALA A 235 -31.48 4.43 -13.21
CA ALA A 235 -31.79 3.12 -13.80
C ALA A 235 -31.90 3.16 -15.34
N ASP A 236 -32.25 4.31 -15.90
CA ASP A 236 -32.38 4.52 -17.35
C ASP A 236 -31.08 4.98 -18.03
N SER A 237 -29.96 5.05 -17.30
CA SER A 237 -28.69 5.50 -17.87
C SER A 237 -28.15 4.50 -18.89
N SER A 238 -27.79 4.98 -20.07
CA SER A 238 -27.17 4.13 -21.08
C SER A 238 -25.77 3.67 -20.64
N PRO A 239 -25.24 2.55 -21.16
CA PRO A 239 -23.87 2.14 -20.90
C PRO A 239 -22.84 3.22 -21.21
N SER A 240 -23.02 3.96 -22.32
CA SER A 240 -22.14 5.08 -22.66
C SER A 240 -22.19 6.25 -21.68
N GLN A 241 -23.37 6.55 -21.11
CA GLN A 241 -23.53 7.54 -20.05
C GLN A 241 -22.86 7.08 -18.76
N ALA A 242 -23.00 5.81 -18.41
CA ALA A 242 -22.39 5.21 -17.22
C ALA A 242 -20.86 5.15 -17.30
N GLN A 243 -20.33 4.72 -18.44
CA GLN A 243 -18.90 4.79 -18.73
C GLN A 243 -18.38 6.23 -18.65
N SER A 244 -19.10 7.18 -19.28
CA SER A 244 -18.74 8.59 -19.22
C SER A 244 -18.79 9.15 -17.80
N PHE A 245 -19.72 8.67 -16.96
CA PHE A 245 -19.79 9.05 -15.56
C PHE A 245 -18.52 8.66 -14.82
N ILE A 246 -18.06 7.41 -14.94
CA ILE A 246 -16.82 6.94 -14.31
C ILE A 246 -15.61 7.72 -14.81
N THR A 247 -15.46 7.85 -16.13
CA THR A 247 -14.30 8.56 -16.71
C THR A 247 -14.34 10.06 -16.43
N SER A 248 -15.47 10.60 -15.97
CA SER A 248 -15.58 12.01 -15.59
C SER A 248 -15.28 12.26 -14.10
N ARG A 249 -15.03 11.23 -13.30
CA ARG A 249 -14.88 11.40 -11.84
C ARG A 249 -13.50 11.95 -11.47
N PRO A 250 -13.39 12.78 -10.42
CA PRO A 250 -12.11 13.38 -10.05
C PRO A 250 -11.04 12.32 -9.75
N TRP A 251 -11.42 11.22 -9.09
CA TRP A 251 -10.48 10.14 -8.79
C TRP A 251 -9.94 9.44 -10.04
N PHE A 252 -10.70 9.39 -11.13
CA PHE A 252 -10.23 8.80 -12.38
C PHE A 252 -9.32 9.80 -13.11
N ILE A 253 -9.76 11.06 -13.22
CA ILE A 253 -9.00 12.10 -13.92
C ILE A 253 -7.65 12.36 -13.26
N ILE A 254 -7.54 12.34 -11.94
CA ILE A 254 -6.24 12.51 -11.27
C ILE A 254 -5.28 11.35 -11.57
N GLN A 255 -5.79 10.11 -11.70
CA GLN A 255 -4.96 8.95 -12.05
C GLN A 255 -4.53 9.00 -13.51
N LEU A 256 -5.43 9.45 -14.39
CA LEU A 256 -5.13 9.71 -15.78
C LEU A 256 -4.03 10.78 -15.93
N GLU A 257 -4.17 11.94 -15.25
CA GLU A 257 -3.16 13.00 -15.27
C GLU A 257 -1.82 12.54 -14.66
N LYS A 258 -1.85 11.67 -13.63
CA LYS A 258 -0.64 11.04 -13.08
C LYS A 258 0.04 10.09 -14.07
N ALA A 259 -0.73 9.27 -14.78
CA ALA A 259 -0.20 8.38 -15.81
C ALA A 259 0.45 9.20 -16.95
N GLU A 260 -0.21 10.28 -17.41
CA GLU A 260 0.36 11.20 -18.41
C GLU A 260 1.67 11.84 -17.92
N GLU A 261 1.69 12.37 -16.70
CA GLU A 261 2.90 12.99 -16.14
C GLU A 261 4.02 11.97 -15.94
N ARG A 262 3.69 10.72 -15.59
CA ARG A 262 4.65 9.62 -15.50
C ARG A 262 5.28 9.32 -16.86
N GLN A 263 4.50 9.24 -17.95
CA GLN A 263 5.06 9.03 -19.29
C GLN A 263 6.01 10.17 -19.69
N ARG A 264 5.62 11.43 -19.41
CA ARG A 264 6.47 12.60 -19.66
C ARG A 264 7.77 12.55 -18.86
N ARG A 265 7.71 12.14 -17.60
CA ARG A 265 8.89 11.93 -16.75
C ARG A 265 9.80 10.82 -17.30
N ASP A 266 9.23 9.73 -17.79
CA ASP A 266 9.99 8.59 -18.30
C ASP A 266 10.80 8.96 -19.56
N ARG A 267 10.43 10.02 -20.30
CA ARG A 267 11.29 10.62 -21.34
C ARG A 267 12.64 11.07 -20.80
N LEU A 268 12.67 11.63 -19.60
CA LEU A 268 13.89 12.13 -18.96
C LEU A 268 14.82 11.01 -18.51
N CYS A 269 14.27 9.83 -18.24
CA CYS A 269 15.07 8.63 -17.95
C CYS A 269 15.81 8.11 -19.19
N ASN A 270 15.30 8.41 -20.40
CA ASN A 270 15.90 7.99 -21.67
C ASN A 270 16.94 8.99 -22.20
N GLU A 271 16.94 10.22 -21.67
CA GLU A 271 17.98 11.19 -21.97
C GLU A 271 19.32 10.78 -21.34
N LYS A 272 20.42 11.31 -21.86
CA LYS A 272 21.79 10.98 -21.40
C LYS A 272 22.02 11.18 -19.89
N ASP A 273 21.10 11.88 -19.22
CA ASP A 273 21.08 12.12 -17.78
C ASP A 273 20.05 11.23 -17.05
N ALA A 274 20.02 9.93 -17.35
CA ALA A 274 19.05 8.92 -16.89
C ALA A 274 18.80 8.89 -15.35
N GLY A 275 19.69 9.45 -14.54
CA GLY A 275 19.56 9.48 -13.08
C GLY A 275 18.54 10.48 -12.52
N TYR A 276 18.20 11.56 -13.25
CA TYR A 276 17.36 12.63 -12.68
C TYR A 276 15.85 12.37 -12.78
N GLY A 277 15.41 11.54 -13.73
CA GLY A 277 13.98 11.27 -13.93
C GLY A 277 13.33 10.56 -12.74
N LEU A 278 14.08 9.78 -11.97
CA LEU A 278 13.57 9.02 -10.82
C LEU A 278 13.17 9.89 -9.63
N ASP A 279 13.81 11.05 -9.46
CA ASP A 279 13.61 11.94 -8.31
C ASP A 279 12.43 12.91 -8.50
N ILE A 280 11.80 12.94 -9.68
CA ILE A 280 10.69 13.87 -9.96
C ILE A 280 9.38 13.32 -9.35
N PRO A 281 8.76 14.03 -8.38
CA PRO A 281 7.56 13.57 -7.69
C PRO A 281 6.31 13.90 -8.54
N TYR A 282 6.14 13.20 -9.68
CA TYR A 282 5.05 13.45 -10.63
C TYR A 282 3.65 13.45 -9.96
N GLY A 283 3.45 12.61 -8.94
CA GLY A 283 2.20 12.56 -8.19
C GLY A 283 1.90 13.84 -7.38
N GLU A 284 2.94 14.48 -6.84
CA GLU A 284 2.84 15.76 -6.13
C GLU A 284 2.64 16.90 -7.10
N ILE A 285 3.37 16.90 -8.24
CA ILE A 285 3.20 17.91 -9.29
C ILE A 285 1.75 17.96 -9.79
N VAL A 286 1.13 16.80 -10.06
CA VAL A 286 -0.29 16.74 -10.48
C VAL A 286 -1.22 17.24 -9.37
N ARG A 287 -0.97 16.84 -8.11
CA ARG A 287 -1.74 17.33 -6.96
C ARG A 287 -1.67 18.85 -6.83
N ASP A 288 -0.47 19.41 -6.88
CA ASP A 288 -0.25 20.84 -6.65
C ASP A 288 -0.93 21.66 -7.75
N ARG A 289 -0.92 21.19 -9.00
CA ARG A 289 -1.74 21.78 -10.08
C ARG A 289 -3.23 21.76 -9.77
N TRP A 290 -3.77 20.66 -9.23
CA TRP A 290 -5.19 20.58 -8.86
C TRP A 290 -5.54 21.57 -7.74
N ILE A 291 -4.63 21.79 -6.79
CA ILE A 291 -4.77 22.79 -5.73
C ILE A 291 -4.77 24.19 -6.33
N GLU A 292 -3.81 24.50 -7.21
CA GLU A 292 -3.70 25.81 -7.88
C GLU A 292 -4.94 26.13 -8.74
N ARG A 293 -5.50 25.13 -9.44
CA ARG A 293 -6.73 25.28 -10.24
C ARG A 293 -8.00 25.40 -9.38
N GLY A 294 -7.93 25.03 -8.09
CA GLY A 294 -9.08 24.99 -7.19
C GLY A 294 -10.00 23.76 -7.38
N ASP A 295 -9.54 22.77 -8.15
CA ASP A 295 -10.23 21.49 -8.38
C ASP A 295 -10.12 20.57 -7.17
N TRP A 296 -9.08 20.77 -6.35
CA TRP A 296 -8.82 20.02 -5.15
C TRP A 296 -9.86 20.29 -4.07
N ASP A 297 -10.28 19.22 -3.38
CA ASP A 297 -11.12 19.28 -2.20
C ASP A 297 -10.29 18.85 -0.98
N ASP A 298 -10.23 19.73 0.03
CA ASP A 298 -9.49 19.48 1.27
C ASP A 298 -10.10 18.31 2.07
N ASP A 299 -11.38 17.99 1.84
CA ASP A 299 -12.03 16.84 2.46
C ASP A 299 -11.51 15.49 1.89
N TRP A 300 -10.78 15.50 0.77
CA TRP A 300 -10.13 14.30 0.22
C TRP A 300 -8.83 13.92 0.95
N MET A 301 -8.40 14.69 1.96
CA MET A 301 -7.14 14.49 2.68
C MET A 301 -7.04 13.22 3.54
N ALA A 302 -7.94 12.24 3.39
CA ALA A 302 -7.74 10.90 3.92
C ALA A 302 -6.53 10.24 3.22
N MET A 303 -5.34 10.50 3.75
CA MET A 303 -4.08 9.90 3.34
C MET A 303 -4.02 8.47 3.89
N PHE A 304 -3.88 7.48 3.02
CA PHE A 304 -3.56 6.11 3.41
C PHE A 304 -2.23 5.69 2.76
N ASP A 305 -1.19 5.38 3.54
CA ASP A 305 0.09 4.83 3.01
C ASP A 305 0.71 5.72 1.93
N GLY A 306 0.64 7.05 2.14
CA GLY A 306 1.04 8.05 1.15
C GLY A 306 0.15 8.15 -0.09
N LYS A 307 -0.95 7.37 -0.16
CA LYS A 307 -1.91 7.36 -1.25
C LYS A 307 -3.18 8.11 -0.84
N LEU A 308 -3.47 9.13 -1.62
CA LEU A 308 -4.66 9.97 -1.54
C LEU A 308 -5.88 9.23 -2.09
N VAL A 309 -6.98 9.19 -1.33
CA VAL A 309 -8.28 8.71 -1.83
C VAL A 309 -9.12 9.89 -2.28
N VAL A 310 -9.03 10.21 -3.57
CA VAL A 310 -9.84 11.25 -4.19
C VAL A 310 -11.32 10.86 -4.19
N GLY A 311 -12.18 11.85 -3.92
CA GLY A 311 -13.63 11.66 -3.81
C GLY A 311 -14.33 11.33 -5.13
N TRP A 312 -15.62 10.99 -4.99
CA TRP A 312 -16.50 10.64 -6.10
C TRP A 312 -17.00 11.83 -6.91
N LYS A 313 -17.11 13.01 -6.33
CA LYS A 313 -17.72 14.17 -7.01
C LYS A 313 -16.75 15.32 -7.02
N TRP A 314 -16.82 16.14 -8.06
CA TRP A 314 -16.09 17.40 -8.09
C TRP A 314 -16.60 18.31 -6.97
N ARG A 315 -15.74 19.22 -6.49
CA ARG A 315 -16.09 20.19 -5.44
C ARG A 315 -17.38 20.97 -5.75
N HIS A 316 -17.62 21.28 -7.03
CA HIS A 316 -18.79 22.01 -7.49
C HIS A 316 -20.04 21.14 -7.73
N GLU A 317 -19.96 19.80 -7.64
CA GLU A 317 -21.07 18.84 -7.83
C GLU A 317 -21.86 18.55 -6.55
N SER A 318 -22.03 19.56 -5.69
CA SER A 318 -22.66 19.40 -4.38
C SER A 318 -24.11 18.91 -4.46
N PRO A 319 -24.56 18.07 -3.52
CA PRO A 319 -23.78 17.46 -2.44
C PRO A 319 -23.04 16.18 -2.89
N SER A 320 -21.77 16.06 -2.51
CA SER A 320 -21.02 14.79 -2.57
C SER A 320 -21.67 13.75 -1.65
N PRO A 321 -21.78 12.46 -2.04
CA PRO A 321 -22.20 11.43 -1.10
C PRO A 321 -21.15 11.39 0.01
N LYS A 322 -21.50 11.96 1.16
CA LYS A 322 -20.64 11.94 2.34
C LYS A 322 -20.39 10.47 2.72
N PRO A 323 -19.24 10.18 3.32
CA PRO A 323 -19.04 8.87 3.92
C PRO A 323 -20.20 8.53 4.85
N GLU A 324 -20.60 7.25 4.88
CA GLU A 324 -21.69 6.79 5.72
C GLU A 324 -21.38 7.05 7.19
N ASP A 325 -22.40 7.37 7.97
CA ASP A 325 -22.26 7.62 9.40
C ASP A 325 -21.76 6.36 10.11
N LEU A 326 -20.75 6.51 10.97
CA LEU A 326 -20.22 5.42 11.80
C LEU A 326 -20.95 5.31 13.14
N THR A 327 -21.82 6.24 13.49
CA THR A 327 -22.61 6.20 14.73
C THR A 327 -23.36 4.87 14.92
N PRO A 328 -23.99 4.26 13.90
CA PRO A 328 -24.63 2.94 14.02
C PRO A 328 -23.67 1.80 14.41
N LEU A 329 -22.36 1.95 14.13
CA LEU A 329 -21.36 0.96 14.55
C LEU A 329 -21.19 0.94 16.07
N ALA A 330 -21.36 2.08 16.76
CA ALA A 330 -21.29 2.14 18.22
C ALA A 330 -22.48 1.42 18.87
N SER A 331 -23.68 1.53 18.31
CA SER A 331 -24.85 0.77 18.79
C SER A 331 -24.86 -0.69 18.31
N MET A 332 -23.99 -1.05 17.36
CA MET A 332 -24.00 -2.33 16.63
C MET A 332 -25.31 -2.55 15.83
N GLU A 333 -25.96 -1.47 15.40
CA GLU A 333 -27.24 -1.48 14.67
C GLU A 333 -27.02 -1.05 13.21
N MET A 334 -26.07 -1.69 12.52
CA MET A 334 -25.87 -1.43 11.09
C MET A 334 -26.84 -2.28 10.25
N ASP A 335 -27.31 -1.73 9.14
CA ASP A 335 -28.30 -2.35 8.25
C ASP A 335 -27.65 -3.24 7.19
N PHE A 336 -26.92 -4.25 7.67
CA PHE A 336 -26.24 -5.23 6.85
C PHE A 336 -27.20 -5.94 5.88
N SER A 337 -26.73 -6.15 4.65
CA SER A 337 -27.39 -7.07 3.71
C SER A 337 -27.33 -8.51 4.24
N PRO A 338 -28.22 -9.42 3.79
CA PRO A 338 -28.21 -10.81 4.24
C PRO A 338 -26.84 -11.48 4.10
N SER A 339 -26.13 -11.26 2.97
CA SER A 339 -24.79 -11.84 2.76
C SER A 339 -23.71 -11.25 3.68
N GLU A 340 -23.82 -9.97 4.08
CA GLU A 340 -22.93 -9.36 5.08
C GLU A 340 -23.19 -9.91 6.48
N ALA A 341 -24.47 -10.05 6.85
CA ALA A 341 -24.85 -10.64 8.12
C ALA A 341 -24.35 -12.09 8.22
N ASP A 342 -24.59 -12.89 7.17
CA ASP A 342 -24.09 -14.27 7.07
C ASP A 342 -22.56 -14.32 7.17
N ALA A 343 -21.85 -13.40 6.50
CA ALA A 343 -20.40 -13.33 6.56
C ALA A 343 -19.89 -12.99 7.98
N LEU A 344 -20.56 -12.08 8.70
CA LEU A 344 -20.22 -11.73 10.08
C LEU A 344 -20.54 -12.88 11.05
N GLU A 345 -21.66 -13.57 10.86
CA GLU A 345 -22.05 -14.73 11.66
C GLU A 345 -21.13 -15.94 11.42
N ALA A 346 -20.62 -16.10 10.19
CA ALA A 346 -19.67 -17.15 9.83
C ALA A 346 -18.28 -16.96 10.46
N ILE A 347 -17.96 -15.76 10.96
CA ILE A 347 -16.75 -15.51 11.74
C ILE A 347 -16.90 -16.25 13.07
N ARG A 348 -16.36 -17.47 13.10
CA ARG A 348 -16.51 -18.38 14.24
C ARG A 348 -16.20 -17.63 15.55
N PRO A 349 -17.13 -17.61 16.52
CA PRO A 349 -16.76 -17.25 17.87
C PRO A 349 -15.67 -18.22 18.31
N ARG A 350 -14.67 -17.70 19.02
CA ARG A 350 -13.58 -18.49 19.59
C ARG A 350 -14.18 -19.78 20.17
N THR A 351 -13.93 -20.93 19.57
CA THR A 351 -14.10 -22.19 20.30
C THR A 351 -13.29 -21.98 21.57
N PRO A 352 -13.89 -22.04 22.77
CA PRO A 352 -13.15 -21.82 23.99
C PRO A 352 -11.95 -22.73 23.90
N SER A 353 -10.75 -22.11 23.89
CA SER A 353 -9.49 -22.83 23.87
C SER A 353 -9.67 -24.01 24.79
N THR A 354 -9.59 -25.23 24.27
CA THR A 354 -9.49 -26.42 25.12
C THR A 354 -8.50 -26.03 26.21
N PRO A 355 -8.87 -26.08 27.51
CA PRO A 355 -8.00 -25.59 28.57
C PRO A 355 -6.62 -26.14 28.30
N PRO A 356 -5.57 -25.28 28.28
CA PRO A 356 -4.25 -25.67 27.81
C PRO A 356 -3.94 -27.01 28.46
N ARG A 357 -3.78 -28.05 27.62
CA ARG A 357 -3.47 -29.39 28.11
C ARG A 357 -2.32 -29.17 29.09
N PRO A 358 -2.49 -29.48 30.39
CA PRO A 358 -1.49 -29.11 31.38
C PRO A 358 -0.16 -29.59 30.84
N LEU A 359 0.73 -28.62 30.54
CA LEU A 359 2.06 -28.94 30.09
C LEU A 359 2.59 -29.91 31.15
N PRO A 360 3.14 -31.08 30.77
CA PRO A 360 3.74 -31.96 31.75
C PRO A 360 4.66 -31.10 32.58
N SER A 361 4.34 -30.96 33.87
CA SER A 361 5.09 -30.09 34.76
C SER A 361 6.56 -30.41 34.56
N PRO A 362 7.40 -29.43 34.19
CA PRO A 362 8.82 -29.69 34.09
C PRO A 362 9.20 -30.29 35.43
N LYS A 363 9.76 -31.49 35.43
CA LYS A 363 10.30 -32.08 36.66
C LYS A 363 11.51 -31.22 37.03
N TRP A 364 11.24 -30.15 37.78
CA TRP A 364 12.24 -29.20 38.25
C TRP A 364 13.16 -29.82 39.32
N ASP A 365 12.92 -31.08 39.72
CA ASP A 365 13.55 -31.67 40.88
C ASP A 365 15.04 -32.05 40.68
N ASP A 366 15.53 -32.20 39.44
CA ASP A 366 16.87 -32.76 39.20
C ASP A 366 17.78 -31.94 38.26
N GLY A 367 17.40 -30.71 37.89
CA GLY A 367 18.15 -29.88 36.94
C GLY A 367 19.08 -28.84 37.59
N PRO A 368 20.17 -28.40 36.90
CA PRO A 368 21.12 -27.41 37.43
C PRO A 368 20.47 -26.05 37.78
N PHE A 369 19.31 -25.74 37.20
CA PHE A 369 18.53 -24.54 37.55
C PHE A 369 17.84 -24.62 38.92
N ALA A 370 17.56 -25.82 39.43
CA ALA A 370 16.99 -26.00 40.77
C ALA A 370 17.98 -25.57 41.87
N GLN A 371 19.27 -25.87 41.65
CA GLN A 371 20.35 -25.42 42.55
C GLN A 371 20.49 -23.90 42.54
N ILE A 372 20.43 -23.26 41.37
CA ILE A 372 20.50 -21.80 41.23
C ILE A 372 19.32 -21.13 41.97
N TYR A 373 18.13 -21.70 41.87
CA TYR A 373 16.94 -21.17 42.56
C TYR A 373 17.05 -21.31 44.09
N LEU A 374 17.53 -22.47 44.58
CA LEU A 374 17.75 -22.69 46.01
C LEU A 374 18.86 -21.80 46.58
N GLU A 375 19.96 -21.59 45.84
CA GLU A 375 21.02 -20.65 46.23
C GLU A 375 20.53 -19.20 46.30
N ARG A 376 19.70 -18.78 45.35
CA ARG A 376 19.09 -17.44 45.37
C ARG A 376 18.20 -17.26 46.59
N LYS A 377 17.37 -18.25 46.89
CA LYS A 377 16.46 -18.22 48.04
C LYS A 377 17.23 -18.21 49.37
N ALA A 378 18.33 -18.95 49.46
CA ALA A 378 19.21 -18.94 50.62
C ALA A 378 19.93 -17.59 50.81
N ARG A 379 20.33 -16.92 49.71
CA ARG A 379 20.89 -15.55 49.76
C ARG A 379 19.87 -14.54 50.27
N GLU A 380 18.64 -14.61 49.78
CA GLU A 380 17.57 -13.71 50.19
C GLU A 380 17.21 -13.90 51.68
N GLN A 381 17.23 -15.14 52.18
CA GLN A 381 17.03 -15.41 53.61
C GLN A 381 18.17 -14.85 54.49
N ARG A 382 19.43 -15.00 54.09
CA ARG A 382 20.56 -14.41 54.83
C ARG A 382 20.50 -12.89 54.84
N ALA A 383 20.12 -12.27 53.72
CA ALA A 383 19.94 -10.82 53.65
C ALA A 383 18.80 -10.33 54.55
N ALA A 384 17.73 -11.11 54.69
CA ALA A 384 16.64 -10.80 55.60
C ALA A 384 17.02 -10.97 57.08
N GLU A 385 17.90 -11.93 57.41
CA GLU A 385 18.42 -12.11 58.77
C GLU A 385 19.47 -11.05 59.15
N GLU A 386 20.27 -10.57 58.20
CA GLU A 386 21.22 -9.47 58.41
C GLU A 386 20.52 -8.09 58.59
N GLN A 387 19.29 -7.95 58.10
CA GLN A 387 18.42 -6.79 58.38
C GLN A 387 17.64 -6.95 59.69
N GLY A 388 18.36 -7.25 60.78
CA GLY A 388 17.78 -7.43 62.11
C GLY A 388 16.87 -6.27 62.56
N PRO A 389 15.85 -6.54 63.40
CA PRO A 389 14.84 -5.56 63.76
C PRO A 389 15.41 -4.60 64.81
N GLY A 390 15.92 -3.44 64.39
CA GLY A 390 16.44 -2.48 65.36
C GLY A 390 16.92 -1.16 64.79
N SER A 391 15.98 -0.27 64.46
CA SER A 391 16.20 1.18 64.65
C SER A 391 14.87 1.93 64.73
N PRO A 392 14.55 2.56 65.88
CA PRO A 392 13.31 3.29 66.05
C PRO A 392 13.33 4.61 65.29
N ALA A 393 12.12 5.01 64.91
CA ALA A 393 11.77 6.20 64.16
C ALA A 393 12.45 7.48 64.68
N ALA A 394 13.20 8.15 63.80
CA ALA A 394 13.55 9.55 63.94
C ALA A 394 12.52 10.41 63.19
N GLU A 395 11.86 11.24 63.98
CA GLU A 395 10.99 12.37 63.67
C GLU A 395 11.25 13.06 62.33
N ALA A 396 10.19 13.15 61.50
CA ALA A 396 10.18 13.92 60.26
C ALA A 396 9.95 15.43 60.54
N PRO A 397 10.74 16.34 59.94
CA PRO A 397 10.44 17.77 60.00
C PRO A 397 9.34 18.16 58.98
N PRO A 398 8.60 19.26 59.24
CA PRO A 398 7.39 19.62 58.53
C PRO A 398 7.64 20.10 57.09
N SER A 399 6.74 19.66 56.21
CA SER A 399 6.66 19.98 54.79
C SER A 399 6.55 21.49 54.52
N GLN A 400 7.49 22.02 53.75
CA GLN A 400 7.37 23.35 53.14
C GLN A 400 6.38 23.33 51.96
N PRO A 401 5.55 24.38 51.78
CA PRO A 401 4.61 24.47 50.68
C PRO A 401 5.32 24.82 49.35
N GLN A 402 5.02 24.05 48.30
CA GLN A 402 5.50 24.31 46.95
C GLN A 402 4.87 25.58 46.34
N PRO A 403 5.62 26.37 45.57
CA PRO A 403 5.11 27.57 44.92
C PRO A 403 4.25 27.25 43.68
N HIS A 404 3.13 27.95 43.60
CA HIS A 404 2.18 27.97 42.49
C HIS A 404 2.86 28.24 41.13
N VAL A 405 2.66 27.32 40.18
CA VAL A 405 2.98 27.51 38.77
C VAL A 405 1.96 28.47 38.15
N ARG A 406 2.47 29.57 37.57
CA ARG A 406 1.68 30.59 36.87
C ARG A 406 1.08 30.04 35.56
N PRO A 407 -0.19 30.35 35.24
CA PRO A 407 -0.78 29.96 33.97
C PRO A 407 -0.28 30.84 32.81
N HIS A 408 0.04 30.19 31.69
CA HIS A 408 0.45 30.83 30.44
C HIS A 408 -0.68 31.67 29.83
N ARG A 409 -0.33 32.91 29.48
CA ARG A 409 -1.19 33.94 28.91
C ARG A 409 -1.47 33.65 27.43
N ARG A 410 -2.74 33.42 27.09
CA ARG A 410 -3.27 33.30 25.72
C ARG A 410 -3.19 34.66 25.03
N ARG A 411 -2.43 34.78 23.94
CA ARG A 411 -2.43 35.96 23.06
C ARG A 411 -3.71 35.95 22.22
N LYS A 412 -4.45 37.07 22.29
CA LYS A 412 -5.54 37.45 21.39
C LYS A 412 -4.89 38.22 20.25
N ASP A 413 -4.98 37.71 19.03
CA ASP A 413 -4.67 38.49 17.84
C ASP A 413 -5.89 39.35 17.49
N THR A 414 -5.65 40.66 17.45
CA THR A 414 -6.57 41.69 16.99
C THR A 414 -6.45 41.85 15.49
N ALA A 415 -7.59 41.81 14.81
CA ALA A 415 -7.77 42.28 13.45
C ALA A 415 -7.50 43.80 13.35
N SER A 416 -6.91 44.23 12.23
CA SER A 416 -7.19 45.51 11.54
C SER A 416 -6.40 45.60 10.23
N ALA A 417 -7.11 45.52 9.10
CA ALA A 417 -7.12 46.46 7.97
C ALA A 417 -7.67 45.75 6.73
#